data_AF-A0A2M6UNZ2-F1
#
_entry.id   AF-A0A2M6UNZ2-F1
#
_cell.length_a   1.000
_cell.length_b   1.000
_cell.length_c   1.000
_cell.angle_alpha   90.00
_cell.angle_beta   90.00
_cell.angle_gamma   90.00
#
_symmetry.space_group_name_H-M   'P 1'
#
loop_
_entity.id
_entity.type
_entity.pdbx_description
1 polymer ?
#
loop_
_entity_poly.entity_id
_entity_poly.type
_entity_poly.pdbx_seq_one_letter_code
_entity_poly.pdbx_strand_id
1 'polypeptide(L)'
;SEITQIQQDMKNVASAATFNGVNWLSTNASTPTTVNLVSSFSRVGSTPTTSSITVTVANYSLYTSSTNGILDTVSGSASVDSLNIGALTDSAADQTILDGYIAKVTAAIGTVSSGAANLGAIKNRISNNSEFVKSLMDSVDRGIGQLVDADMNQESTRLAALQVQQQLGVQALSIANNNSQSILSLFR
;
A
#
# COMPACT_ATOMS: atom_id res chain seq x y z
N SER A 1 41.12 0.71 -15.09
CA SER A 1 41.41 -0.58 -14.44
C SER A 1 40.10 -1.36 -14.33
N GLU A 2 40.15 -2.67 -14.06
CA GLU A 2 38.93 -3.48 -13.87
C GLU A 2 38.03 -2.94 -12.74
N ILE A 3 38.62 -2.40 -11.67
CA ILE A 3 37.88 -1.77 -10.57
C ILE A 3 37.05 -0.57 -11.04
N THR A 4 37.63 0.30 -11.88
CA THR A 4 36.89 1.43 -12.47
C THR A 4 35.73 0.94 -13.32
N GLN A 5 35.90 -0.15 -14.07
CA GLN A 5 34.82 -0.74 -14.85
C GLN A 5 33.70 -1.27 -13.95
N ILE A 6 34.03 -1.99 -12.89
CA ILE A 6 33.06 -2.50 -11.92
C ILE A 6 32.31 -1.36 -11.21
N GLN A 7 33.01 -0.29 -10.82
CA GLN A 7 32.39 0.92 -10.25
C GLN A 7 31.40 1.54 -11.23
N GLN A 8 31.80 1.69 -12.49
CA GLN A 8 30.92 2.23 -13.53
C GLN A 8 29.71 1.33 -13.77
N ASP A 9 29.88 0.01 -13.79
CA ASP A 9 28.79 -0.94 -13.98
C ASP A 9 27.80 -0.89 -12.79
N MET A 10 28.29 -0.81 -11.55
CA MET A 10 27.44 -0.61 -10.38
C MET A 10 26.63 0.69 -10.46
N LYS A 11 27.27 1.79 -10.90
CA LYS A 11 26.62 3.09 -11.08
C LYS A 11 25.58 3.06 -12.19
N ASN A 12 25.86 2.36 -13.28
CA ASN A 12 24.93 2.16 -14.39
C ASN A 12 23.71 1.35 -13.95
N VAL A 13 23.91 0.24 -13.23
CA VAL A 13 22.82 -0.59 -12.69
C VAL A 13 21.95 0.21 -11.72
N ALA A 14 22.57 0.96 -10.81
CA ALA A 14 21.82 1.81 -9.88
C ALA A 14 21.05 2.92 -10.61
N SER A 15 21.63 3.52 -11.65
CA SER A 15 21.01 4.62 -12.41
C SER A 15 19.89 4.14 -13.34
N ALA A 16 19.96 2.90 -13.83
CA ALA A 16 18.94 2.28 -14.67
C ALA A 16 17.70 1.81 -13.87
N ALA A 17 17.81 1.68 -12.55
CA ALA A 17 16.69 1.27 -11.72
C ALA A 17 15.54 2.28 -11.75
N THR A 18 14.31 1.80 -11.93
CA THR A 18 13.11 2.63 -11.88
C THR A 18 12.01 1.94 -11.10
N PHE A 19 11.45 2.66 -10.13
CA PHE A 19 10.34 2.25 -9.28
C PHE A 19 9.22 3.27 -9.47
N ASN A 20 8.19 2.89 -10.21
CA ASN A 20 7.05 3.77 -10.52
C ASN A 20 7.48 5.12 -11.13
N GLY A 21 8.45 5.09 -12.05
CA GLY A 21 8.97 6.29 -12.71
C GLY A 21 10.00 7.09 -11.90
N VAL A 22 10.35 6.65 -10.69
CA VAL A 22 11.35 7.29 -9.83
C VAL A 22 12.48 6.32 -9.51
N ASN A 23 13.73 6.78 -9.59
CA ASN A 23 14.88 5.99 -9.15
C ASN A 23 15.12 6.18 -7.64
N TRP A 24 15.07 5.08 -6.87
CA TRP A 24 15.31 5.07 -5.43
C TRP A 24 16.74 4.68 -5.06
N LEU A 25 17.50 4.10 -6.01
CA LEU A 25 18.88 3.67 -5.81
C LEU A 25 19.90 4.74 -6.21
N SER A 26 19.57 5.57 -7.20
CA SER A 26 20.32 6.76 -7.59
C SER A 26 19.40 7.98 -7.47
N THR A 27 19.64 8.78 -6.44
CA THR A 27 18.69 9.82 -6.01
C THR A 27 19.22 11.23 -6.27
N ASN A 28 18.30 12.15 -6.52
CA ASN A 28 18.60 13.57 -6.70
C ASN A 28 17.61 14.42 -5.89
N ALA A 29 17.70 15.75 -6.00
CA ALA A 29 16.83 16.67 -5.27
C ALA A 29 15.33 16.52 -5.58
N SER A 30 14.98 15.91 -6.71
CA SER A 30 13.60 15.63 -7.13
C SER A 30 13.11 14.25 -6.68
N THR A 31 13.99 13.38 -6.15
CA THR A 31 13.59 12.09 -5.60
C THR A 31 12.83 12.30 -4.28
N PRO A 32 11.63 11.71 -4.09
CA PRO A 32 10.90 11.78 -2.84
C PRO A 32 11.73 11.23 -1.67
N THR A 33 11.71 11.91 -0.53
CA THR A 33 12.41 11.47 0.68
C THR A 33 11.75 10.24 1.31
N THR A 34 10.42 10.18 1.24
CA THR A 34 9.60 9.11 1.76
C THR A 34 8.51 8.72 0.78
N VAL A 35 8.23 7.43 0.70
CA VAL A 35 7.09 6.87 -0.04
C VAL A 35 6.15 6.21 0.95
N ASN A 36 4.91 6.67 0.98
CA ASN A 36 3.87 6.13 1.86
C ASN A 36 2.98 5.18 1.07
N LEU A 37 2.94 3.92 1.48
CA LEU A 37 2.05 2.90 0.94
C LEU A 37 0.87 2.74 1.88
N VAL A 38 -0.34 3.03 1.42
CA VAL A 38 -1.54 2.88 2.25
C VAL A 38 -1.72 1.41 2.62
N SER A 39 -1.74 1.11 3.92
CA SER A 39 -1.77 -0.25 4.45
C SER A 39 -3.12 -0.64 5.03
N SER A 40 -3.90 0.31 5.54
CA SER A 40 -5.25 0.02 6.04
C SER A 40 -6.12 1.26 6.06
N PHE A 41 -7.42 1.01 6.04
CA PHE A 41 -8.48 2.01 6.17
C PHE A 41 -9.23 1.74 7.46
N SER A 42 -9.38 2.75 8.31
CA SER A 42 -10.13 2.68 9.57
C SER A 42 -11.21 3.74 9.58
N ARG A 43 -12.45 3.33 9.88
CA ARG A 43 -13.60 4.24 10.09
C ARG A 43 -13.95 4.40 11.58
N VAL A 44 -13.00 4.13 12.47
CA VAL A 44 -13.21 4.36 13.91
C VAL A 44 -13.22 5.87 14.17
N GLY A 45 -14.42 6.46 14.27
CA GLY A 45 -14.64 7.89 14.50
C GLY A 45 -15.44 8.58 13.38
N SER A 46 -15.58 9.90 13.48
CA SER A 46 -16.36 10.72 12.52
C SER A 46 -15.68 10.85 11.15
N THR A 47 -14.35 10.74 11.11
CA THR A 47 -13.54 10.84 9.89
C THR A 47 -12.80 9.53 9.62
N PRO A 48 -12.90 8.97 8.41
CA PRO A 48 -12.06 7.85 8.01
C PRO A 48 -10.57 8.22 8.08
N THR A 49 -9.74 7.30 8.57
CA THR A 49 -8.28 7.44 8.64
C THR A 49 -7.62 6.33 7.84
N THR A 50 -6.45 6.63 7.25
CA THR A 50 -5.61 5.65 6.56
C THR A 50 -4.30 5.47 7.34
N SER A 51 -3.88 4.23 7.51
CA SER A 51 -2.51 3.93 7.98
C SER A 51 -1.62 3.68 6.77
N SER A 52 -0.33 3.97 6.90
CA SER A 52 0.65 3.74 5.84
C SER A 52 1.90 3.00 6.31
N ILE A 53 2.50 2.24 5.40
CA ILE A 53 3.88 1.78 5.49
C ILE A 53 4.74 2.87 4.86
N THR A 54 5.57 3.52 5.66
CA THR A 54 6.51 4.53 5.18
C THR A 54 7.85 3.90 4.82
N VAL A 55 8.30 4.15 3.61
CA VAL A 55 9.61 3.76 3.09
C VAL A 55 10.46 5.03 2.98
N THR A 56 11.52 5.12 3.76
CA THR A 56 12.48 6.23 3.68
C THR A 56 13.53 5.90 2.64
N VAL A 57 13.54 6.64 1.52
CA VAL A 57 14.38 6.32 0.34
C VAL A 57 15.87 6.37 0.67
N ALA A 58 16.28 7.28 1.56
CA ALA A 58 17.68 7.41 1.99
C ALA A 58 18.26 6.13 2.61
N ASN A 59 17.44 5.24 3.17
CA ASN A 59 17.91 3.97 3.74
C ASN A 59 18.34 2.95 2.68
N TYR A 60 18.02 3.19 1.40
CA TYR A 60 18.26 2.26 0.29
C TYR A 60 19.02 2.92 -0.88
N SER A 61 19.27 4.23 -0.82
CA SER A 61 19.98 4.95 -1.88
C SER A 61 21.46 4.55 -1.92
N LEU A 62 21.88 4.02 -3.06
CA LEU A 62 23.28 3.65 -3.31
C LEU A 62 24.11 4.87 -3.69
N TYR A 63 23.54 5.74 -4.53
CA TYR A 63 24.14 6.99 -4.99
C TYR A 63 23.18 8.16 -4.75
N THR A 64 23.73 9.33 -4.43
CA THR A 64 22.97 10.57 -4.27
C THR A 64 23.73 11.73 -4.91
N SER A 65 23.01 12.77 -5.35
CA SER A 65 23.65 13.99 -5.88
C SER A 65 24.49 14.75 -4.84
N SER A 66 24.27 14.48 -3.55
CA SER A 66 25.04 15.03 -2.44
C SER A 66 26.17 14.10 -1.95
N THR A 67 26.46 13.03 -2.69
CA THR A 67 27.47 12.01 -2.36
C THR A 67 27.34 11.45 -0.95
N ASN A 68 26.11 11.13 -0.53
CA ASN A 68 25.82 10.55 0.79
C ASN A 68 25.19 9.14 0.69
N GLY A 69 25.15 8.57 -0.52
CA GLY A 69 24.65 7.22 -0.75
C GLY A 69 25.55 6.16 -0.11
N ILE A 70 25.01 4.94 0.01
CA ILE A 70 25.71 3.81 0.59
C ILE A 70 27.06 3.54 -0.10
N LEU A 71 27.13 3.72 -1.43
CA LEU A 71 28.35 3.53 -2.22
C LEU A 71 29.17 4.83 -2.39
N ASP A 72 28.54 6.00 -2.25
CA ASP A 72 29.23 7.29 -2.25
C ASP A 72 30.05 7.51 -0.97
N THR A 73 29.49 7.17 0.19
CA THR A 73 30.14 7.34 1.49
C THR A 73 29.79 6.18 2.42
N VAL A 74 30.78 5.36 2.73
CA VAL A 74 30.74 4.37 3.79
C VAL A 74 31.21 5.04 5.08
N SER A 75 30.27 5.38 5.96
CA SER A 75 30.54 5.90 7.31
C SER A 75 31.50 7.11 7.39
N GLY A 76 31.28 8.11 6.54
CA GLY A 76 31.75 9.49 6.81
C GLY A 76 33.10 9.92 6.25
N SER A 77 33.84 9.10 5.49
CA SER A 77 35.05 9.59 4.78
C SER A 77 35.51 8.73 3.59
N ALA A 78 34.98 7.52 3.40
CA ALA A 78 35.50 6.62 2.36
C ALA A 78 34.40 6.16 1.40
N SER A 79 34.65 6.31 0.10
CA SER A 79 33.72 5.97 -0.97
C SER A 79 34.09 4.63 -1.62
N VAL A 80 33.09 3.82 -1.99
CA VAL A 80 33.28 2.66 -2.88
C VAL A 80 33.39 3.14 -4.33
N ASP A 81 32.68 4.22 -4.70
CA ASP A 81 32.72 4.84 -6.03
C ASP A 81 34.11 5.38 -6.40
N SER A 82 34.90 5.82 -5.39
CA SER A 82 36.22 6.42 -5.60
C SER A 82 37.42 5.53 -5.22
N LEU A 83 37.22 4.22 -5.01
CA LEU A 83 38.34 3.31 -4.70
C LEU A 83 39.33 3.24 -5.87
N ASN A 84 40.62 3.33 -5.56
CA ASN A 84 41.70 3.19 -6.54
C ASN A 84 42.88 2.45 -5.91
N ILE A 85 43.28 1.33 -6.52
CA ILE A 85 44.45 0.53 -6.10
C ILE A 85 45.66 0.69 -7.03
N GLY A 86 45.55 1.49 -8.10
CA GLY A 86 46.56 1.54 -9.16
C GLY A 86 47.90 2.14 -8.74
N ALA A 87 47.95 2.86 -7.62
CA ALA A 87 49.17 3.43 -7.04
C ALA A 87 49.73 2.61 -5.85
N LEU A 88 49.02 1.55 -5.44
CA LEU A 88 49.44 0.72 -4.31
C LEU A 88 50.53 -0.26 -4.74
N THR A 89 51.48 -0.51 -3.84
CA THR A 89 52.58 -1.46 -4.01
C THR A 89 52.49 -2.59 -2.98
N ASP A 90 53.56 -3.38 -2.79
CA ASP A 90 53.62 -4.43 -1.78
C ASP A 90 53.99 -3.93 -0.37
N SER A 91 54.16 -2.61 -0.20
CA SER A 91 54.55 -2.01 1.06
C SER A 91 53.55 -2.33 2.19
N ALA A 92 54.04 -2.45 3.43
CA ALA A 92 53.17 -2.71 4.59
C ALA A 92 52.09 -1.63 4.79
N ALA A 93 52.39 -0.38 4.39
CA ALA A 93 51.43 0.72 4.42
C ALA A 93 50.30 0.50 3.39
N ASP A 94 50.64 0.08 2.17
CA ASP A 94 49.66 -0.18 1.11
C ASP A 94 48.78 -1.39 1.41
N GLN A 95 49.35 -2.44 2.03
CA GLN A 95 48.57 -3.59 2.51
C GLN A 95 47.52 -3.18 3.55
N THR A 96 47.87 -2.27 4.47
CA THR A 96 46.92 -1.72 5.45
C THR A 96 45.79 -0.93 4.77
N ILE A 97 46.10 -0.19 3.70
CA ILE A 97 45.10 0.53 2.91
C ILE A 97 44.16 -0.45 2.20
N LEU A 98 44.70 -1.53 1.62
CA LEU A 98 43.94 -2.55 0.93
C LEU A 98 42.98 -3.28 1.87
N ASP A 99 43.43 -3.66 3.07
CA ASP A 99 42.56 -4.23 4.10
C ASP A 99 41.42 -3.27 4.46
N GLY A 100 41.72 -1.97 4.55
CA GLY A 100 40.74 -0.92 4.72
C GLY A 100 39.72 -0.84 3.57
N TYR A 101 40.15 -1.05 2.32
CA TYR A 101 39.25 -1.11 1.16
C TYR A 101 38.34 -2.33 1.18
N ILE A 102 38.87 -3.50 1.52
CA ILE A 102 38.09 -4.73 1.68
C ILE A 102 37.02 -4.53 2.76
N ALA A 103 37.40 -4.02 3.94
CA ALA A 103 36.46 -3.75 5.02
C ALA A 103 35.33 -2.80 4.62
N LYS A 104 35.63 -1.76 3.81
CA LYS A 104 34.63 -0.81 3.29
C LYS A 104 33.65 -1.49 2.33
N VAL A 105 34.14 -2.28 1.39
CA VAL A 105 33.28 -3.04 0.46
C VAL A 105 32.41 -4.03 1.23
N THR A 106 32.97 -4.73 2.23
CA THR A 106 32.21 -5.64 3.10
C THR A 106 31.12 -4.89 3.88
N ALA A 107 31.42 -3.71 4.43
CA ALA A 107 30.43 -2.89 5.12
C ALA A 107 29.32 -2.41 4.18
N ALA A 108 29.67 -1.93 2.98
CA ALA A 108 28.71 -1.54 1.96
C ALA A 108 27.78 -2.72 1.58
N ILE A 109 28.34 -3.91 1.32
CA ILE A 109 27.55 -5.14 1.07
C ILE A 109 26.60 -5.43 2.24
N GLY A 110 27.07 -5.32 3.48
CA GLY A 110 26.24 -5.51 4.68
C GLY A 110 25.05 -4.55 4.75
N THR A 111 25.28 -3.26 4.46
CA THR A 111 24.21 -2.25 4.43
C THR A 111 23.22 -2.47 3.29
N VAL A 112 23.68 -2.81 2.08
CA VAL A 112 22.81 -3.13 0.94
C VAL A 112 21.98 -4.38 1.23
N SER A 113 22.59 -5.42 1.81
CA SER A 113 21.89 -6.64 2.22
C SER A 113 20.83 -6.37 3.28
N SER A 114 21.14 -5.53 4.27
CA SER A 114 20.18 -5.11 5.31
C SER A 114 19.02 -4.31 4.70
N GLY A 115 19.31 -3.41 3.77
CA GLY A 115 18.29 -2.67 3.01
C GLY A 115 17.39 -3.61 2.19
N ALA A 116 17.97 -4.58 1.49
CA ALA A 116 17.23 -5.59 0.72
C ALA A 116 16.34 -6.46 1.63
N ALA A 117 16.85 -6.90 2.78
CA ALA A 117 16.07 -7.66 3.76
C ALA A 117 14.89 -6.85 4.31
N ASN A 118 15.10 -5.57 4.61
CA ASN A 118 14.04 -4.67 5.07
C ASN A 118 12.97 -4.44 3.99
N LEU A 119 13.37 -4.22 2.73
CA LEU A 119 12.44 -4.11 1.61
C LEU A 119 11.65 -5.41 1.38
N GLY A 120 12.29 -6.57 1.57
CA GLY A 120 11.62 -7.87 1.56
C GLY A 120 10.56 -8.01 2.66
N ALA A 121 10.86 -7.56 3.88
CA ALA A 121 9.88 -7.53 4.97
C ALA A 121 8.70 -6.57 4.68
N ILE A 122 8.99 -5.40 4.10
CA ILE A 122 7.96 -4.46 3.64
C ILE A 122 7.08 -5.11 2.57
N LYS A 123 7.66 -5.80 1.58
CA LYS A 123 6.92 -6.53 0.54
C LYS A 123 5.94 -7.54 1.16
N ASN A 124 6.40 -8.34 2.12
CA ASN A 124 5.54 -9.31 2.81
C ASN A 124 4.40 -8.63 3.57
N ARG A 125 4.70 -7.53 4.27
CA ARG A 125 3.70 -6.74 5.00
C ARG A 125 2.66 -6.13 4.06
N ILE A 126 3.06 -5.64 2.88
CA ILE A 126 2.13 -5.16 1.85
C ILE A 126 1.24 -6.30 1.35
N SER A 127 1.81 -7.48 1.07
CA SER A 127 1.03 -8.65 0.61
C SER A 127 -0.05 -9.03 1.62
N ASN A 128 0.32 -9.18 2.90
CA ASN A 128 -0.61 -9.54 3.97
C ASN A 128 -1.71 -8.49 4.13
N ASN A 129 -1.37 -7.20 4.03
CA ASN A 129 -2.36 -6.13 4.12
C ASN A 129 -3.30 -6.13 2.91
N SER A 130 -2.79 -6.39 1.70
CA SER A 130 -3.62 -6.51 0.50
C SER A 130 -4.62 -7.67 0.62
N GLU A 131 -4.18 -8.81 1.17
CA GLU A 131 -5.03 -9.97 1.41
C GLU A 131 -6.10 -9.69 2.49
N PHE A 132 -5.71 -9.00 3.56
CA PHE A 132 -6.64 -8.56 4.61
C PHE A 132 -7.71 -7.62 4.04
N VAL A 133 -7.31 -6.61 3.27
CA VAL A 133 -8.24 -5.65 2.65
C VAL A 133 -9.16 -6.36 1.66
N LYS A 134 -8.65 -7.31 0.88
CA LYS A 134 -9.48 -8.15 0.00
C LYS A 134 -10.54 -8.94 0.78
N SER A 135 -10.13 -9.61 1.86
CA SER A 135 -11.03 -10.39 2.70
C SER A 135 -12.09 -9.52 3.40
N LEU A 136 -11.71 -8.29 3.80
CA LEU A 136 -12.63 -7.29 4.33
C LEU A 136 -13.63 -6.83 3.27
N MET A 137 -13.18 -6.54 2.04
CA MET A 137 -14.08 -6.19 0.93
C MET A 137 -15.07 -7.33 0.65
N ASP A 138 -14.60 -8.57 0.55
CA ASP A 138 -15.48 -9.72 0.33
C ASP A 138 -16.52 -9.91 1.45
N SER A 139 -16.14 -9.63 2.70
CA SER A 139 -17.05 -9.70 3.85
C SER A 139 -18.05 -8.55 3.87
N VAL A 140 -17.62 -7.34 3.52
CA VAL A 140 -18.47 -6.16 3.40
C VAL A 140 -19.47 -6.35 2.26
N ASP A 141 -19.06 -6.87 1.11
CA ASP A 141 -19.95 -7.13 -0.03
C ASP A 141 -21.04 -8.14 0.35
N ARG A 142 -20.69 -9.21 1.07
CA ARG A 142 -21.67 -10.15 1.62
C ARG A 142 -22.58 -9.50 2.65
N GLY A 143 -22.04 -8.68 3.54
CA GLY A 143 -22.82 -7.96 4.56
C GLY A 143 -23.80 -6.96 3.94
N ILE A 144 -23.37 -6.20 2.93
CA ILE A 144 -24.23 -5.29 2.16
C ILE A 144 -25.28 -6.08 1.40
N GLY A 145 -24.91 -7.19 0.76
CA GLY A 145 -25.85 -8.08 0.08
C GLY A 145 -26.96 -8.57 1.03
N GLN A 146 -26.61 -8.99 2.24
CA GLN A 146 -27.59 -9.39 3.26
C GLN A 146 -28.51 -8.25 3.70
N LEU A 147 -27.98 -7.03 3.84
CA LEU A 147 -28.80 -5.86 4.20
C LEU A 147 -29.74 -5.48 3.05
N VAL A 148 -29.29 -5.55 1.80
CA VAL A 148 -30.13 -5.30 0.62
C VAL A 148 -31.20 -6.37 0.48
N ASP A 149 -30.87 -7.64 0.68
CA ASP A 149 -31.84 -8.74 0.66
C ASP A 149 -32.87 -8.58 1.79
N ALA A 150 -32.43 -8.19 3.00
CA ALA A 150 -33.33 -7.93 4.12
C ALA A 150 -34.26 -6.74 3.84
N ASP A 151 -33.73 -5.63 3.32
CA ASP A 151 -34.50 -4.44 2.95
C ASP A 151 -35.53 -4.77 1.85
N MET A 152 -35.14 -5.56 0.85
CA MET A 152 -36.04 -6.01 -0.21
C MET A 152 -37.17 -6.88 0.33
N ASN A 153 -36.88 -7.79 1.27
CA ASN A 153 -37.90 -8.62 1.92
C ASN A 153 -38.86 -7.78 2.78
N GLN A 154 -38.35 -6.78 3.52
CA GLN A 154 -39.19 -5.88 4.31
C GLN A 154 -40.09 -5.03 3.43
N GLU A 155 -39.57 -4.47 2.34
CA GLU A 155 -40.35 -3.67 1.39
C GLU A 155 -41.37 -4.52 0.63
N SER A 156 -41.01 -5.75 0.24
CA SER A 156 -41.93 -6.71 -0.37
C SER A 156 -43.09 -7.09 0.58
N THR A 157 -42.77 -7.32 1.85
CA THR A 157 -43.79 -7.59 2.89
C THR A 157 -44.68 -6.37 3.12
N ARG A 158 -44.10 -5.16 3.15
CA ARG A 158 -44.85 -3.90 3.25
C ARG A 158 -45.79 -3.71 2.06
N LEU A 159 -45.34 -4.00 0.84
CA LEU A 159 -46.14 -3.92 -0.37
C LEU A 159 -47.30 -4.94 -0.36
N ALA A 160 -47.04 -6.18 0.06
CA ALA A 160 -48.07 -7.19 0.23
C ALA A 160 -49.11 -6.76 1.28
N ALA A 161 -48.67 -6.22 2.42
CA ALA A 161 -49.56 -5.69 3.46
C ALA A 161 -50.41 -4.52 2.94
N LEU A 162 -49.83 -3.62 2.15
CA LEU A 162 -50.54 -2.50 1.53
C LEU A 162 -51.60 -3.00 0.53
N GLN A 163 -51.29 -4.02 -0.28
CA GLN A 163 -52.24 -4.65 -1.19
C GLN A 163 -53.41 -5.29 -0.44
N VAL A 164 -53.15 -5.99 0.68
CA VAL A 164 -54.20 -6.55 1.54
C VAL A 164 -55.06 -5.45 2.16
N GLN A 165 -54.46 -4.35 2.64
CA GLN A 165 -55.21 -3.20 3.13
C GLN A 165 -56.12 -2.58 2.06
N GLN A 166 -55.65 -2.46 0.82
CA GLN A 166 -56.47 -1.96 -0.29
C GLN A 166 -57.63 -2.91 -0.62
N GLN A 167 -57.38 -4.23 -0.64
CA GLN A 167 -58.43 -5.23 -0.87
C GLN A 167 -59.49 -5.21 0.25
N LEU A 168 -59.07 -5.10 1.51
CA LEU A 168 -59.97 -4.93 2.65
C LEU A 168 -60.71 -3.59 2.60
N GLY A 169 -60.06 -2.52 2.14
CA GLY A 169 -60.70 -1.21 1.93
C GLY A 169 -61.81 -1.27 0.89
N VAL A 170 -61.59 -1.95 -0.24
CA VAL A 170 -62.61 -2.17 -1.28
C VAL A 170 -63.75 -3.06 -0.77
N GLN A 171 -63.44 -4.14 -0.04
CA GLN A 171 -64.47 -4.99 0.57
C GLN A 171 -65.27 -4.26 1.63
N ALA A 172 -64.63 -3.46 2.49
CA ALA A 172 -65.30 -2.64 3.48
C ALA A 172 -66.22 -1.58 2.83
N LEU A 173 -65.78 -0.95 1.74
CA LEU A 173 -66.62 -0.06 0.92
C LEU A 173 -67.80 -0.80 0.30
N SER A 174 -67.59 -2.00 -0.27
CA SER A 174 -68.66 -2.83 -0.83
C SER A 174 -69.69 -3.25 0.23
N ILE A 175 -69.24 -3.62 1.43
CA ILE A 175 -70.12 -3.98 2.57
C ILE A 175 -70.86 -2.74 3.08
N ALA A 176 -70.20 -1.58 3.20
CA ALA A 176 -70.85 -0.34 3.61
C ALA A 176 -71.94 0.10 2.61
N ASN A 177 -71.70 -0.10 1.30
CA ASN A 177 -72.66 0.25 0.26
C ASN A 177 -73.84 -0.74 0.24
N ASN A 178 -73.60 -2.05 0.38
CA ASN A 178 -74.65 -3.06 0.49
C ASN A 178 -75.48 -2.93 1.79
N ASN A 179 -74.85 -2.63 2.92
CA ASN A 179 -75.55 -2.45 4.21
C ASN A 179 -76.45 -1.19 4.17
N SER A 180 -75.99 -0.11 3.54
CA SER A 180 -76.82 1.09 3.30
C SER A 180 -78.05 0.78 2.44
N GLN A 181 -77.93 -0.11 1.45
CA GLN A 181 -79.06 -0.57 0.63
C GLN A 181 -80.02 -1.50 1.40
N SER A 182 -79.52 -2.40 2.26
CA SER A 182 -80.35 -3.22 3.15
C SER A 182 -81.14 -2.38 4.16
N ILE A 183 -80.53 -1.33 4.74
CA ILE A 183 -81.23 -0.39 5.62
C ILE A 183 -82.34 0.35 4.85
N LEU A 184 -82.11 0.77 3.61
CA LEU A 184 -83.14 1.41 2.79
C LEU A 184 -84.31 0.47 2.43
N SER A 185 -84.09 -0.85 2.40
CA SER A 185 -85.15 -1.85 2.22
C SER A 185 -86.03 -2.08 3.45
N LEU A 186 -85.51 -1.79 4.65
CA LEU A 186 -86.23 -1.88 5.94
C LEU A 186 -87.15 -0.68 6.21
N PHE A 187 -86.99 0.41 5.44
CA PHE A 187 -87.84 1.59 5.49
C PHE A 187 -88.82 1.69 4.30
N ARG A 188 -89.07 0.56 3.62
CA ARG A 188 -90.08 0.41 2.57
C ARG A 188 -91.22 -0.49 3.01
#